data_AF-A0AAE6QHN7-F1
#
_entry.id   AF-A0AAE6QHN7-F1
#
_cell.length_a   1.000
_cell.length_b   1.000
_cell.length_c   1.000
_cell.angle_alpha   90.00
_cell.angle_beta   90.00
_cell.angle_gamma   90.00
#
_symmetry.space_group_name_H-M   'P 1'
#
loop_
_entity.id
_entity.type
_entity.pdbx_description
1 polymer ?
#
loop_
_entity_poly.entity_id
_entity_poly.type
_entity_poly.pdbx_seq_one_letter_code
_entity_poly.pdbx_strand_id
1 'polypeptide(L)' 'MNEHSNSLLSQILAEQVKQTQLLQRMAEQQTLLIDALSEEEPEDPDTQPRTYLDGTPCR' A
#
# COMPACT_ATOMS: atom_id res chain seq x y z
N MET A 1 -3.08 -31.93 31.83
CA MET A 1 -3.34 -30.47 31.71
C MET A 1 -2.30 -29.73 30.85
N ASN A 2 -0.99 -30.03 30.98
CA ASN A 2 0.05 -29.30 30.23
C ASN A 2 0.01 -29.52 28.70
N GLU A 3 -0.35 -30.71 28.25
CA GLU A 3 -0.40 -31.07 26.82
C GLU A 3 -1.54 -30.35 26.08
N HIS A 4 -2.69 -30.18 26.72
CA HIS A 4 -3.80 -29.41 26.15
C HIS A 4 -3.44 -27.93 26.02
N SER A 5 -2.79 -27.35 27.03
CA SER A 5 -2.30 -25.97 26.98
C SER A 5 -1.27 -25.78 25.88
N ASN A 6 -0.33 -26.73 25.71
CA ASN A 6 0.66 -26.70 24.63
C ASN A 6 0.01 -26.82 23.24
N SER A 7 -1.02 -27.66 23.10
CA SER A 7 -1.78 -27.79 21.85
C SER A 7 -2.51 -26.49 21.50
N LEU A 8 -3.17 -25.86 22.48
CA LEU A 8 -3.85 -24.58 22.29
C LEU A 8 -2.86 -23.47 21.92
N LEU A 9 -1.72 -23.38 22.61
CA LEU A 9 -0.66 -22.42 22.29
C LEU A 9 -0.12 -22.61 20.87
N SER A 10 0.05 -23.86 20.43
CA SER A 10 0.49 -24.18 19.07
C SER A 10 -0.54 -23.74 18.02
N GLN A 11 -1.83 -23.92 18.30
CA GLN A 11 -2.92 -23.46 17.42
C GLN A 11 -2.97 -21.93 17.35
N ILE A 12 -2.82 -21.24 18.48
CA ILE A 12 -2.78 -19.77 18.52
C ILE A 12 -1.58 -19.27 17.73
N LEU A 13 -0.40 -19.86 17.90
CA LEU A 13 0.80 -19.47 17.16
C LEU A 13 0.61 -19.68 15.64
N ALA A 14 0.03 -20.81 15.23
CA ALA A 14 -0.26 -21.08 13.82
C ALA A 14 -1.21 -20.03 13.24
N GLU A 15 -2.22 -19.60 14.00
CA GLU A 15 -3.16 -18.58 13.55
C GLU A 15 -2.52 -17.18 13.52
N GLN A 16 -1.65 -16.85 14.49
CA GLN A 16 -0.87 -15.62 14.46
C GLN A 16 0.04 -15.54 13.23
N VAL A 17 0.71 -16.65 12.87
CA VAL A 17 1.54 -16.70 11.66
C VAL A 17 0.71 -16.43 10.40
N LYS A 18 -0.48 -17.04 10.28
CA LYS A 18 -1.40 -16.77 9.16
C LYS A 18 -1.86 -15.32 9.12
N GLN A 19 -2.19 -14.74 10.27
CA GLN A 19 -2.58 -13.33 10.37
C GLN A 19 -1.44 -12.40 9.97
N THR A 20 -0.21 -12.66 10.39
CA THR A 20 0.96 -11.88 9.97
C THR A 20 1.20 -12.00 8.46
N GLN A 21 1.07 -13.19 7.88
CA GLN A 21 1.17 -13.37 6.43
C GLN A 21 0.08 -12.61 5.66
N LEU A 22 -1.14 -12.58 6.20
CA LEU A 22 -2.23 -11.81 5.60
C LEU A 22 -1.94 -10.31 5.65
N LEU A 23 -1.45 -9.80 6.79
CA LEU A 23 -1.04 -8.41 6.95
C LEU A 23 0.06 -8.02 5.96
N GLN A 24 1.05 -8.89 5.75
CA GLN A 24 2.11 -8.65 4.77
C GLN A 24 1.54 -8.52 3.35
N ARG A 25 0.65 -9.43 2.94
CA ARG A 25 0.02 -9.36 1.61
C ARG A 25 -0.83 -8.10 1.44
N MET A 26 -1.55 -7.68 2.47
CA MET A 26 -2.32 -6.43 2.42
C MET A 26 -1.42 -5.21 2.26
N ALA A 27 -0.27 -5.18 2.96
CA ALA A 27 0.70 -4.10 2.80
C ALA A 27 1.28 -4.06 1.37
N GLU A 28 1.64 -5.22 0.81
CA GLU A 28 2.10 -5.33 -0.58
C GLU A 28 1.04 -4.80 -1.58
N GLN A 29 -0.23 -5.17 -1.39
CA GLN A 29 -1.34 -4.68 -2.20
C GLN A 29 -1.57 -3.17 -2.05
N GLN A 30 -1.44 -2.63 -0.83
CA GLN A 30 -1.56 -1.20 -0.58
C GLN A 30 -0.46 -0.42 -1.27
N THR A 31 0.78 -0.92 -1.29
CA THR A 31 1.87 -0.29 -2.05
C THR A 31 1.55 -0.25 -3.54
N LEU A 32 1.11 -1.37 -4.14
CA LEU A 32 0.72 -1.40 -5.55
C LEU A 32 -0.41 -0.44 -5.89
N LEU A 33 -1.39 -0.29 -4.98
CA LEU A 33 -2.48 0.66 -5.14
C LEU A 33 -1.99 2.11 -5.08
N ILE A 34 -1.08 2.42 -4.14
CA ILE A 34 -0.47 3.75 -4.05
C ILE A 34 0.29 4.06 -5.33
N ASP A 35 1.10 3.12 -5.82
CA ASP A 35 1.88 3.30 -7.04
C ASP A 35 0.95 3.60 -8.23
N ALA A 36 -0.10 2.79 -8.42
CA ALA A 36 -1.08 2.98 -9.48
C ALA A 36 -1.87 4.30 -9.38
N LEU A 37 -2.09 4.82 -8.16
CA LEU A 37 -2.75 6.12 -7.96
C LEU A 37 -1.77 7.30 -8.05
N SER A 38 -0.48 7.04 -7.85
CA SER A 38 0.60 8.05 -7.91
C SER A 38 1.16 8.24 -9.30
N GLU A 39 0.90 7.31 -10.22
CA GLU A 39 1.14 7.50 -11.65
C GLU A 39 0.48 8.83 -12.06
N GLU A 40 1.32 9.84 -12.32
CA GLU A 40 0.85 11.14 -12.80
C GLU A 40 0.02 10.88 -14.06
N GLU A 41 -1.26 11.26 -13.99
CA GLU A 41 -2.08 11.29 -15.19
C GLU A 41 -1.31 12.07 -16.26
N PRO A 42 -1.26 11.57 -17.51
CA PRO A 42 -0.59 12.30 -18.56
C PRO A 42 -1.19 13.71 -18.60
N GLU A 43 -0.33 14.74 -18.54
CA GLU A 43 -0.81 16.12 -18.62
C GLU A 43 -1.69 16.25 -19.86
N ASP A 44 -2.95 16.63 -19.64
CA ASP A 44 -3.89 16.84 -20.74
C ASP A 44 -3.28 17.87 -21.70
N PRO A 45 -3.08 17.53 -22.99
CA PRO A 45 -2.46 18.44 -23.96
C PRO A 45 -3.23 19.75 -24.14
N ASP A 46 -4.51 19.79 -23.73
CA ASP A 46 -5.34 21.00 -23.74
C ASP A 46 -5.23 21.82 -22.43
N THR A 47 -4.47 21.34 -21.42
CA THR A 47 -4.21 22.09 -20.18
C THR A 47 -3.34 23.30 -20.48
N GLN A 48 -3.83 24.48 -20.10
CA GLN A 48 -3.07 25.72 -20.28
C GLN A 48 -1.76 25.67 -19.47
N PRO A 49 -0.65 26.15 -20.05
CA PRO A 49 0.63 26.20 -19.34
C PRO A 49 0.49 26.96 -18.02
N ARG A 50 0.98 26.37 -16.92
CA ARG A 50 0.94 27.01 -15.59
C ARG A 50 2.06 28.02 -15.38
N THR A 51 3.08 27.98 -16.24
CA THR A 51 4.24 28.87 -16.19
C THR A 51 4.64 29.31 -17.60
N TYR A 52 5.13 30.54 -17.73
CA TYR A 52 5.82 31.02 -18.91
C TYR A 52 7.18 30.32 -19.09
N LEU A 53 7.83 30.53 -20.24
CA LEU A 53 9.13 29.92 -20.55
C LEU A 53 10.27 30.33 -19.60
N ASP A 54 10.11 31.44 -18.87
CA ASP A 54 11.04 31.93 -17.85
C ASP A 54 10.73 31.39 -16.44
N GLY A 55 9.71 30.53 -16.31
CA GLY A 55 9.27 29.94 -15.04
C GLY A 55 8.34 30.83 -14.22
N THR A 56 7.99 32.04 -14.68
CA THR A 56 7.01 32.88 -13.98
C THR A 56 5.60 32.26 -14.11
N PRO A 57 4.75 32.30 -13.06
CA PRO A 57 3.42 31.70 -13.12
C PRO A 57 2.50 32.44 -14.10
N CYS A 58 1.74 31.69 -14.88
CA CYS A 58 0.64 32.22 -15.68
C CYS A 58 -0.47 32.74 -14.74
N ARG A 59 -0.99 33.94 -15.00
CA ARG A 59 -2.00 34.61 -14.15
C ARG A 59 -3.40 34.47 -14.71
#